data_AF-A0A5K1BIB4-F1
#
_entry.id   AF-A0A5K1BIB4-F1
#
_cell.length_a   1.000
_cell.length_b   1.000
_cell.length_c   1.000
_cell.angle_alpha   90.00
_cell.angle_beta   90.00
_cell.angle_gamma   90.00
#
_symmetry.space_group_name_H-M   'P 1'
#
loop_
_entity.id
_entity.type
_entity.pdbx_description
1 polymer ?
#
loop_
_entity_poly.entity_id
_entity_poly.type
_entity_poly.pdbx_seq_one_letter_code
_entity_poly.pdbx_strand_id
1 'polypeptide(L)'
;ISTLWSIPFVYVIISTYGYSLVEFLCLGGTFKFWWNGQRMWMIRRVTSYFFAFLDSMLKLIGMGQMKFTITSKVVDADATARYENEIMEFGIASPMFILLTTVSVHNLVCLAALVFKVVVNGIEVLDPL
;
A
#
# COMPACT_ATOMS: atom_id res chain seq x y z
N ILE A 1 6.87 -2.12 -28.49
CA ILE A 1 5.73 -2.84 -27.87
C ILE A 1 4.55 -1.87 -27.82
N SER A 2 3.40 -2.29 -28.35
CA SER A 2 2.39 -1.45 -28.99
C SER A 2 1.60 -0.56 -28.03
N THR A 3 1.63 0.76 -28.27
CA THR A 3 0.92 1.81 -27.51
C THR A 3 -0.60 1.66 -27.48
N LEU A 4 -1.21 0.89 -28.39
CA LEU A 4 -2.65 0.72 -28.45
C LEU A 4 -3.21 -0.21 -27.34
N TRP A 5 -2.40 -1.16 -26.87
CA TRP A 5 -2.81 -2.14 -25.86
C TRP A 5 -2.79 -1.59 -24.44
N SER A 6 -2.01 -0.53 -24.17
CA SER A 6 -1.97 0.12 -22.86
C SER A 6 -3.14 1.07 -22.62
N ILE A 7 -3.83 1.52 -23.67
CA ILE A 7 -4.97 2.44 -23.62
C ILE A 7 -6.06 1.98 -22.64
N PRO A 8 -6.60 0.74 -22.70
CA PRO A 8 -7.64 0.31 -21.76
C PRO A 8 -7.16 0.32 -20.31
N PHE A 9 -5.91 -0.04 -20.04
CA PHE A 9 -5.36 -0.05 -18.68
C PHE A 9 -5.23 1.36 -18.12
N VAL A 10 -4.68 2.29 -18.91
CA VAL A 10 -4.56 3.70 -18.53
C VAL A 10 -5.95 4.30 -18.30
N TYR A 11 -6.92 4.00 -19.17
CA TYR A 11 -8.30 4.45 -19.04
C TYR A 11 -8.95 3.96 -17.74
N VAL A 12 -8.84 2.67 -17.42
CA VAL A 12 -9.40 2.09 -16.19
C VAL A 12 -8.74 2.70 -14.94
N ILE A 13 -7.43 2.91 -14.96
CA ILE A 13 -6.70 3.54 -13.85
C ILE A 13 -7.22 4.97 -13.63
N ILE A 14 -7.18 5.81 -14.67
CA ILE A 14 -7.58 7.22 -14.57
C ILE A 14 -9.04 7.34 -14.17
N SER A 15 -9.93 6.56 -14.79
CA SER A 15 -11.36 6.59 -14.45
C SER A 15 -11.59 6.18 -13.00
N THR A 16 -11.03 5.07 -12.53
CA THR A 16 -11.27 4.58 -11.15
C THR A 16 -10.80 5.58 -10.09
N TYR A 17 -9.58 6.10 -10.23
CA TYR A 17 -9.05 7.09 -9.28
C TYR A 17 -9.76 8.44 -9.41
N GLY A 18 -10.08 8.87 -10.63
CA GLY A 18 -10.80 10.11 -10.90
C GLY A 18 -12.21 10.10 -10.32
N TYR A 19 -12.98 9.04 -10.58
CA TYR A 19 -14.32 8.87 -10.00
C TYR A 19 -14.28 8.85 -8.47
N SER A 20 -13.36 8.07 -7.88
CA SER A 20 -13.22 8.02 -6.41
C SER A 20 -12.88 9.38 -5.82
N LEU A 21 -12.01 10.17 -6.48
CA LEU A 21 -11.66 11.50 -6.02
C LEU A 21 -12.84 12.46 -6.13
N VAL A 22 -13.52 12.48 -7.27
CA VAL A 22 -14.68 13.36 -7.51
C VAL A 22 -15.78 13.07 -6.51
N GLU A 23 -16.14 11.80 -6.30
CA GLU A 23 -17.12 11.39 -5.29
C GLU A 23 -16.72 11.89 -3.89
N PHE A 24 -15.44 11.72 -3.53
CA PHE A 24 -14.94 12.15 -2.23
C PHE A 24 -15.02 13.66 -2.02
N LEU A 25 -14.70 14.45 -3.06
CA LEU A 25 -14.84 15.91 -3.04
C LEU A 25 -16.30 16.35 -3.02
N CYS A 26 -17.19 15.68 -3.76
CA CYS A 26 -18.62 15.96 -3.77
C CYS A 26 -19.28 15.73 -2.39
N LEU A 27 -18.77 14.78 -1.61
CA LEU A 27 -19.21 14.51 -0.24
C LEU A 27 -18.63 15.51 0.80
N GLY A 28 -17.93 16.55 0.36
CA GLY A 28 -17.35 17.58 1.23
C GLY A 28 -16.00 17.19 1.85
N GLY A 29 -15.38 16.13 1.35
CA GLY A 29 -14.04 15.72 1.78
C GLY A 29 -12.93 16.55 1.12
N THR A 30 -11.73 16.49 1.69
CA THR A 30 -10.53 17.15 1.14
C THR A 30 -9.67 16.19 0.31
N PHE A 31 -8.85 16.74 -0.58
CA PHE A 31 -7.88 15.93 -1.34
C PHE A 31 -6.89 15.19 -0.43
N LYS A 32 -6.42 15.85 0.63
CA LYS A 32 -5.45 15.28 1.57
C LYS A 32 -6.07 14.12 2.36
N PHE A 33 -7.33 14.24 2.76
CA PHE A 33 -8.05 13.14 3.39
C PHE A 33 -8.25 11.97 2.41
N TRP A 34 -8.66 12.22 1.16
CA TRP A 34 -8.78 11.17 0.15
C TRP A 34 -7.46 10.41 -0.03
N TRP A 35 -6.36 11.15 -0.14
CA TRP A 35 -5.02 10.57 -0.29
C TRP A 35 -4.62 9.72 0.92
N ASN A 36 -4.89 10.20 2.13
CA ASN A 36 -4.69 9.44 3.36
C ASN A 36 -5.54 8.15 3.36
N GLY A 37 -6.77 8.22 2.87
CA GLY A 37 -7.64 7.06 2.66
C GLY A 37 -7.05 6.04 1.68
N GLN A 38 -6.54 6.48 0.53
CA GLN A 38 -5.88 5.61 -0.46
C GLN A 38 -4.64 4.93 0.14
N ARG A 39 -3.82 5.66 0.92
CA ARG A 39 -2.67 5.10 1.63
C ARG A 39 -3.11 4.00 2.60
N MET A 40 -4.13 4.26 3.42
CA MET A 40 -4.64 3.27 4.37
C MET A 40 -5.24 2.05 3.68
N TRP A 41 -5.92 2.25 2.55
CA TRP A 41 -6.45 1.15 1.74
C TRP A 41 -5.33 0.23 1.25
N MET A 42 -4.23 0.78 0.71
CA MET A 42 -3.07 -0.01 0.29
C MET A 42 -2.43 -0.75 1.46
N ILE A 43 -2.19 -0.08 2.59
CA ILE A 43 -1.60 -0.70 3.78
C ILE A 43 -2.47 -1.88 4.24
N ARG A 44 -3.80 -1.70 4.28
CA ARG A 44 -4.72 -2.76 4.69
C ARG A 44 -4.68 -3.94 3.72
N ARG A 45 -4.71 -3.69 2.41
CA ARG A 45 -4.68 -4.74 1.37
C ARG A 45 -3.39 -5.58 1.46
N VAL A 46 -2.23 -4.94 1.63
CA VAL A 46 -0.94 -5.64 1.66
C VAL A 46 -0.75 -6.39 2.97
N THR A 47 -1.08 -5.78 4.10
CA THR A 47 -0.76 -6.37 5.41
C THR A 47 -1.81 -7.38 5.86
N SER A 48 -3.09 -7.01 5.89
CA SER A 48 -4.15 -7.86 6.47
C SER A 48 -4.33 -9.17 5.71
N TYR A 49 -4.31 -9.13 4.37
CA TYR A 49 -4.46 -10.34 3.56
C TYR A 49 -3.23 -11.22 3.60
N PHE A 50 -2.04 -10.64 3.65
CA PHE A 50 -0.81 -11.41 3.82
C PHE A 50 -0.77 -12.11 5.17
N PHE A 51 -1.16 -11.43 6.25
CA PHE A 51 -1.28 -12.05 7.56
C PHE A 51 -2.33 -13.16 7.61
N ALA A 52 -3.50 -12.95 6.98
CA ALA A 52 -4.52 -13.99 6.89
C ALA A 52 -4.05 -15.21 6.07
N PHE A 53 -3.30 -14.97 4.99
CA PHE A 53 -2.68 -16.02 4.20
C PHE A 53 -1.63 -16.79 5.00
N LEU A 54 -0.72 -16.10 5.68
CA LEU A 54 0.29 -16.73 6.54
C LEU A 54 -0.34 -17.54 7.66
N ASP A 55 -1.36 -17.00 8.35
CA ASP A 55 -2.08 -17.74 9.40
C ASP A 55 -2.73 -19.01 8.85
N SER A 56 -3.30 -18.95 7.63
CA SER A 56 -3.87 -20.12 6.95
C SER A 56 -2.80 -21.15 6.59
N MET A 57 -1.63 -20.72 6.11
CA MET A 57 -0.51 -21.63 5.81
C MET A 57 0.07 -22.27 7.08
N LEU A 58 0.25 -21.50 8.16
CA LEU A 58 0.78 -22.01 9.42
C LEU A 58 -0.15 -23.08 10.02
N LYS A 59 -1.47 -22.85 9.94
CA LYS A 59 -2.49 -23.86 10.29
C LYS A 59 -2.35 -25.15 9.49
N LEU A 60 -2.10 -25.05 8.18
CA LEU A 60 -1.89 -26.23 7.32
C LEU A 60 -0.63 -27.02 7.68
N ILE A 61 0.43 -26.34 8.15
CA ILE A 61 1.70 -26.96 8.55
C ILE A 61 1.64 -27.53 9.99
N GLY A 62 0.51 -27.37 10.69
CA GLY A 62 0.34 -27.83 12.08
C GLY A 62 1.00 -26.91 13.11
N MET A 63 1.43 -25.72 12.70
CA MET A 63 1.91 -24.68 13.60
C MET A 63 0.70 -23.91 14.16
N GLY A 64 0.77 -23.54 15.45
CA GLY A 64 -0.31 -22.83 16.14
C GLY A 64 -0.70 -21.50 15.49
N GLN A 65 -1.93 -21.04 15.78
CA GLN A 65 -2.49 -19.81 15.20
C GLN A 65 -1.67 -18.56 15.56
N MET A 66 -1.59 -17.61 14.62
CA MET A 66 -1.08 -16.27 14.91
C MET A 66 -2.05 -15.59 15.90
N LYS A 67 -1.60 -15.33 17.13
CA LYS A 67 -2.42 -14.62 18.14
C LYS A 67 -2.58 -13.15 17.76
N PHE A 68 -3.69 -12.82 17.10
CA PHE A 68 -4.11 -11.44 16.88
C PHE A 68 -4.81 -10.90 18.13
N THR A 69 -4.11 -10.08 18.92
CA THR A 69 -4.75 -9.34 20.00
C THR A 69 -5.67 -8.29 19.40
N ILE A 70 -6.98 -8.38 19.69
CA ILE A 70 -7.96 -7.37 19.28
C ILE A 70 -7.59 -6.05 19.96
N THR A 71 -7.12 -5.08 19.18
CA THR A 71 -6.87 -3.73 19.68
C THR A 71 -8.21 -3.07 20.01
N SER A 72 -8.36 -2.57 21.22
CA SER A 72 -9.54 -1.82 21.61
C SER A 72 -9.60 -0.53 20.80
N LYS A 73 -10.75 -0.27 20.15
CA LYS A 73 -11.01 0.99 19.44
C LYS A 73 -11.47 2.07 20.43
N VAL A 74 -10.72 2.27 21.51
CA VAL A 74 -10.99 3.41 22.40
C VAL A 74 -10.53 4.65 21.64
N VAL A 75 -11.49 5.48 21.25
CA VAL A 75 -11.22 6.73 20.56
C VAL A 75 -10.77 7.73 21.61
N ASP A 76 -9.48 8.01 21.66
CA ASP A 76 -8.94 9.09 22.47
C ASP A 76 -9.35 10.44 21.84
N ALA A 77 -9.67 11.43 22.67
CA ALA A 77 -10.08 12.75 22.21
C ALA A 77 -8.96 13.42 21.41
N ASP A 78 -7.70 13.19 21.81
CA ASP A 78 -6.51 13.68 21.12
C ASP A 78 -6.34 13.00 19.73
N ALA A 79 -6.58 11.69 19.65
CA ALA A 79 -6.55 10.96 18.38
C ALA A 79 -7.63 11.46 17.39
N THR A 80 -8.80 11.87 17.90
CA THR A 80 -9.88 12.45 17.08
C THR A 80 -9.50 13.83 16.55
N ALA A 81 -8.97 14.70 17.42
CA ALA A 81 -8.52 16.04 17.03
C ALA A 81 -7.42 15.98 15.94
N ARG A 82 -6.49 15.02 16.02
CA ARG A 82 -5.45 14.82 15.01
C ARG A 82 -6.00 14.29 13.68
N TYR A 83 -7.00 13.41 13.73
CA TYR A 83 -7.70 12.90 12.55
C TYR A 83 -8.45 14.02 11.80
N GLU A 84 -9.14 14.90 12.54
CA GLU A 84 -9.82 16.07 11.96
C GLU A 84 -8.82 17.06 11.32
N ASN A 85 -7.60 17.16 11.87
CA ASN A 85 -6.50 17.92 11.26
C ASN A 85 -5.79 17.16 10.10
N GLU A 86 -6.31 15.99 9.72
CA GLU A 86 -5.79 15.14 8.64
C GLU A 86 -4.34 14.69 8.85
N ILE A 87 -3.94 14.51 10.11
CA ILE A 87 -2.63 14.01 10.51
C ILE A 87 -2.76 12.50 10.73
N MET A 88 -2.03 11.70 9.94
CA MET A 88 -1.98 10.25 10.14
C MET A 88 -0.86 9.89 11.11
N GLU A 89 -1.25 9.42 12.30
CA GLU A 89 -0.34 8.83 13.24
C GLU A 89 -0.48 7.31 13.25
N PHE A 90 0.63 6.68 12.95
CA PHE A 90 0.80 5.26 13.13
C PHE A 90 1.40 5.10 14.51
N GLY A 91 0.66 4.49 15.44
CA GLY A 91 1.07 4.34 16.83
C GLY A 91 2.35 3.51 16.99
N ILE A 92 2.38 2.64 18.00
CA ILE A 92 3.59 1.85 18.28
C ILE A 92 3.92 0.92 17.10
N ALA A 93 5.21 0.68 16.88
CA ALA A 93 5.72 -0.20 15.83
C ALA A 93 4.96 -1.54 15.81
N SER A 94 4.22 -1.78 14.72
CA SER A 94 3.41 -2.99 14.50
C SER A 94 4.09 -3.91 13.48
N PRO A 95 3.95 -5.25 13.61
CA PRO A 95 4.38 -6.21 12.60
C PRO A 95 3.87 -5.90 11.18
N MET A 96 2.72 -5.22 11.05
CA MET A 96 2.19 -4.75 9.77
C MET A 96 3.10 -3.72 9.09
N PHE A 97 3.69 -2.80 9.85
CA PHE A 97 4.62 -1.82 9.31
C PHE A 97 5.94 -2.45 8.92
N ILE A 98 6.42 -3.45 9.68
CA ILE A 98 7.67 -4.17 9.37
C ILE A 98 7.56 -4.83 8.00
N LEU A 99 6.47 -5.54 7.71
CA LEU A 99 6.27 -6.15 6.39
C LEU A 99 6.24 -5.10 5.27
N LEU A 100 5.51 -4.01 5.48
CA LEU A 100 5.40 -2.94 4.50
C LEU A 100 6.76 -2.29 4.21
N THR A 101 7.56 -2.02 5.25
CA THR A 101 8.90 -1.44 5.09
C THR A 101 9.85 -2.42 4.44
N THR A 102 9.81 -3.72 4.79
CA THR A 102 10.65 -4.74 4.14
C THR A 102 10.38 -4.82 2.63
N VAL A 103 9.11 -4.91 2.22
CA VAL A 103 8.74 -4.95 0.79
C VAL A 103 9.16 -3.66 0.08
N SER A 104 8.95 -2.51 0.72
CA SER A 104 9.33 -1.21 0.15
C SER A 104 10.84 -1.08 -0.04
N VAL A 105 11.63 -1.47 0.97
CA VAL A 105 13.10 -1.46 0.89
C VAL A 105 13.58 -2.43 -0.18
N HIS A 106 13.00 -3.63 -0.26
CA HIS A 106 13.34 -4.60 -1.29
C HIS A 106 13.09 -4.05 -2.70
N ASN A 107 11.90 -3.47 -2.93
CA ASN A 107 11.56 -2.82 -4.19
C ASN A 107 12.50 -1.66 -4.54
N LEU A 108 12.88 -0.83 -3.55
CA LEU A 108 13.81 0.27 -3.76
C LEU A 108 15.22 -0.21 -4.11
N VAL A 109 15.71 -1.27 -3.46
CA VAL A 109 17.02 -1.86 -3.76
C VAL A 109 17.03 -2.45 -5.18
N CYS A 110 15.99 -3.17 -5.57
CA CYS A 110 15.85 -3.69 -6.94
C CYS A 110 15.81 -2.57 -7.98
N LEU A 111 15.04 -1.50 -7.72
CA LEU A 111 14.97 -0.35 -8.61
C LEU A 111 16.33 0.35 -8.72
N ALA A 112 17.02 0.59 -7.60
CA ALA A 112 18.34 1.21 -7.60
C ALA A 112 19.36 0.36 -8.37
N ALA A 113 19.34 -0.96 -8.17
CA ALA A 113 20.21 -1.88 -8.90
C ALA A 113 19.91 -1.90 -10.40
N LEU A 114 18.63 -1.86 -10.81
CA LEU A 114 18.22 -1.77 -12.21
C LEU A 114 18.69 -0.46 -12.83
N VAL A 115 18.42 0.68 -12.19
CA VAL A 115 18.85 2.00 -12.67
C VAL A 115 20.37 2.06 -12.81
N PHE A 116 21.10 1.55 -11.82
CA PHE A 116 22.56 1.46 -11.89
C PHE A 116 23.02 0.62 -13.09
N LYS A 117 22.43 -0.55 -13.30
CA LYS A 117 22.74 -1.41 -14.46
C LYS A 117 22.46 -0.72 -15.79
N VAL A 118 21.34 -0.02 -15.92
CA VAL A 118 20.95 0.71 -17.14
C VAL A 118 21.88 1.89 -17.40
N VAL A 119 22.30 2.61 -16.36
CA VAL A 119 23.24 3.74 -16.50
C VAL A 119 24.63 3.25 -16.91
N VAL A 120 25.11 2.14 -16.35
CA VAL A 120 26.46 1.63 -16.62
C VAL A 120 26.56 0.89 -17.95
N ASN A 121 25.56 0.07 -18.30
CA ASN A 121 25.63 -0.84 -19.44
C ASN A 121 24.71 -0.42 -20.61
N GLY A 122 23.98 0.68 -20.49
CA GLY A 122 22.98 1.09 -21.47
C GLY A 122 21.66 0.32 -21.36
N ILE A 123 20.67 0.74 -22.14
CA ILE A 123 19.30 0.20 -22.13
C ILE A 123 19.23 -1.24 -22.66
N GLU A 124 20.23 -1.69 -23.42
CA GLU A 124 20.34 -3.06 -23.99
C GLU A 124 20.34 -4.16 -22.90
N VAL A 125 20.62 -3.82 -21.64
CA VAL A 125 20.50 -4.76 -20.51
C VAL A 125 19.05 -5.11 -20.15
N LEU A 126 18.06 -4.37 -20.64
CA LEU A 126 16.63 -4.67 -20.47
C LEU A 126 16.08 -5.61 -21.55
N ASP A 127 16.77 -5.82 -22.66
CA ASP A 127 16.32 -6.68 -23.77
C ASP A 127 16.12 -8.18 -23.42
N PRO A 128 16.84 -8.79 -22.46
CA PRO A 128 16.61 -10.19 -22.08
C PRO A 128 15.53 -10.38 -20.99
N LEU A 129 14.75 -9.36 -20.63
CA LEU A 129 13.71 -9.40 -19.58
C LEU A 129 12.32 -9.25 -20.19
#